data_AF-A0A5Q2N1W4-F1
#
_entry.id   AF-A0A5Q2N1W4-F1
#
_cell.length_a   1.000
_cell.length_b   1.000
_cell.length_c   1.000
_cell.angle_alpha   90.00
_cell.angle_beta   90.00
_cell.angle_gamma   90.00
#
_symmetry.space_group_name_H-M   'P 1'
#
loop_
_entity.id
_entity.type
_entity.pdbx_description
1 polymer ?
#
loop_
_entity_poly.entity_id
_entity_poly.type
_entity_poly.pdbx_seq_one_letter_code
_entity_poly.pdbx_strand_id
1 'polypeptide(L)'
;MDWALTPTNGEYLIAILSVLILTTVEVFKYALRHHPEMYKVFNGFVLIFAGLIWGGLYGFWQADCFNWAGFKKGAEIGIYVAFVTGVTFGIIKSVRDTKNR
;
A
#
# COMPACT_ATOMS: atom_id res chain seq x y z
N MET A 1 14.41 15.18 -14.09
CA MET A 1 14.10 16.13 -12.99
C MET A 1 13.23 15.39 -11.99
N ASP A 2 13.70 15.23 -10.75
CA ASP A 2 12.97 14.54 -9.67
C ASP A 2 11.76 15.36 -9.20
N TRP A 3 10.69 15.36 -9.99
CA TRP A 3 9.42 16.04 -9.69
C TRP A 3 8.69 15.46 -8.46
N ALA A 4 9.14 14.30 -7.97
CA ALA A 4 8.66 13.65 -6.75
C ALA A 4 9.40 14.10 -5.47
N LEU A 5 10.46 14.92 -5.58
CA LEU A 5 11.22 15.44 -4.43
C LEU A 5 10.75 16.84 -3.98
N THR A 6 9.76 17.45 -4.64
CA THR A 6 9.07 18.61 -4.06
C THR A 6 8.16 18.11 -2.93
N PRO A 7 8.25 18.70 -1.72
CA PRO A 7 7.60 18.19 -0.51
C PRO A 7 6.08 17.99 -0.70
N THR A 8 5.42 18.88 -1.44
CA THR A 8 4.00 18.81 -1.77
C THR A 8 3.61 17.69 -2.72
N ASN A 9 4.49 17.30 -3.66
CA ASN A 9 4.18 16.25 -4.65
C ASN A 9 4.44 14.85 -4.07
N GLY A 10 5.46 14.71 -3.20
CA GLY A 10 5.75 13.47 -2.50
C GLY A 10 4.62 13.06 -1.55
N GLU A 11 4.03 14.03 -0.83
CA GLU A 11 2.86 13.80 0.03
C GLU A 11 1.63 13.34 -0.76
N TYR A 12 1.34 13.99 -1.89
CA TYR A 12 0.25 13.60 -2.79
C TYR A 12 0.44 12.19 -3.33
N LEU A 13 1.67 11.84 -3.73
CA LEU A 13 2.00 10.51 -4.22
C LEU A 13 1.76 9.44 -3.14
N ILE A 14 2.23 9.68 -1.91
CA ILE A 14 2.04 8.76 -0.78
C ILE A 14 0.55 8.59 -0.50
N ALA A 15 -0.24 9.67 -0.56
CA ALA A 15 -1.68 9.62 -0.37
C ALA A 15 -2.36 8.76 -1.46
N ILE A 16 -2.02 8.97 -2.74
CA ILE A 16 -2.55 8.19 -3.87
C ILE A 16 -2.20 6.71 -3.71
N LEU A 17 -0.93 6.38 -3.43
CA LEU A 17 -0.48 5.01 -3.21
C LEU A 17 -1.21 4.37 -2.01
N SER A 18 -1.40 5.12 -0.92
CA SER A 18 -2.15 4.65 0.26
C SER A 18 -3.59 4.31 -0.10
N VAL A 19 -4.27 5.17 -0.87
CA VAL A 19 -5.65 4.94 -1.31
C VAL A 19 -5.73 3.70 -2.21
N LEU A 20 -4.81 3.53 -3.16
CA LEU A 20 -4.78 2.38 -4.05
C LEU A 20 -4.53 1.07 -3.29
N ILE A 21 -3.59 1.07 -2.36
CA ILE A 21 -3.28 -0.09 -1.50
C ILE A 21 -4.49 -0.45 -0.65
N LEU A 22 -5.08 0.51 0.06
CA LEU A 22 -6.25 0.28 0.91
C LEU A 22 -7.47 -0.20 0.12
N THR A 23 -7.70 0.38 -1.06
CA THR A 23 -8.80 -0.04 -1.94
C THR A 23 -8.60 -1.49 -2.39
N THR A 24 -7.38 -1.87 -2.73
CA THR A 24 -7.04 -3.26 -3.12
C THR A 24 -7.30 -4.23 -1.97
N VAL A 25 -6.88 -3.86 -0.75
CA VAL A 25 -7.12 -4.66 0.46
C VAL A 25 -8.61 -4.82 0.73
N GLU A 26 -9.41 -3.75 0.61
CA GLU A 26 -10.85 -3.83 0.82
C GLU A 26 -11.57 -4.62 -0.27
N VAL A 27 -11.18 -4.49 -1.54
CA VAL A 27 -11.70 -5.36 -2.61
C VAL A 27 -11.41 -6.83 -2.31
N PHE A 28 -10.21 -7.14 -1.83
CA PHE A 28 -9.84 -8.51 -1.46
C PHE A 28 -10.65 -9.04 -0.27
N LYS A 29 -10.95 -8.19 0.70
CA LYS A 29 -11.85 -8.52 1.81
C LYS A 29 -13.27 -8.80 1.34
N TYR A 30 -13.79 -8.00 0.41
CA TYR A 30 -15.11 -8.24 -0.19
C TYR A 30 -15.13 -9.54 -0.99
N ALA A 31 -14.07 -9.84 -1.75
CA ALA A 31 -13.94 -11.10 -2.49
C ALA A 31 -13.90 -12.31 -1.55
N LEU A 32 -13.25 -12.19 -0.39
CA LEU A 32 -13.17 -13.23 0.64
C LEU A 32 -14.24 -13.13 1.73
N ARG A 33 -15.35 -12.41 1.49
CA ARG A 33 -16.40 -12.21 2.50
C ARG A 33 -16.96 -13.52 3.07
N HIS A 34 -17.00 -14.58 2.26
CA HIS A 34 -17.48 -15.90 2.68
C HIS A 34 -16.43 -16.71 3.47
N HIS A 35 -15.18 -16.26 3.54
CA HIS A 35 -14.06 -16.94 4.21
C HIS A 35 -13.23 -15.97 5.06
N PRO A 36 -13.76 -15.50 6.21
CA PRO A 36 -13.11 -14.48 7.04
C PRO A 36 -11.79 -14.94 7.66
N GLU A 37 -11.60 -16.24 7.88
CA GLU A 37 -10.34 -16.79 8.40
C GLU A 37 -9.22 -16.72 7.36
N MET A 38 -9.52 -17.03 6.10
CA MET A 38 -8.55 -16.85 5.00
C MET A 38 -8.16 -15.40 4.85
N TYR A 39 -9.12 -14.46 4.92
CA TYR A 39 -8.81 -13.04 4.87
C TYR A 39 -7.84 -12.61 5.98
N LYS A 40 -8.06 -13.05 7.23
CA LYS A 40 -7.15 -12.70 8.35
C LYS A 40 -5.71 -13.16 8.11
N VAL A 41 -5.53 -14.37 7.57
CA VAL A 41 -4.20 -14.94 7.30
C VAL A 41 -3.54 -14.23 6.12
N PHE A 42 -4.30 -13.97 5.05
CA PHE A 42 -3.75 -13.39 3.82
C PHE A 42 -3.64 -11.86 3.84
N ASN A 43 -4.29 -11.16 4.77
CA ASN A 43 -4.32 -9.70 4.79
C ASN A 43 -2.92 -9.07 4.74
N GLY A 44 -1.97 -9.59 5.52
CA GLY A 44 -0.58 -9.10 5.49
C GLY A 44 0.09 -9.29 4.13
N PHE A 45 -0.11 -10.45 3.50
CA PHE A 45 0.43 -10.74 2.17
C PHE A 45 -0.19 -9.87 1.08
N VAL A 46 -1.51 -9.67 1.13
CA VAL A 46 -2.26 -8.82 0.20
C VAL A 46 -1.77 -7.39 0.28
N LEU A 47 -1.49 -6.91 1.49
CA LEU A 47 -1.05 -5.54 1.73
C LEU A 47 0.37 -5.30 1.19
N ILE A 48 1.29 -6.25 1.40
CA ILE A 48 2.64 -6.20 0.82
C ILE A 48 2.58 -6.31 -0.71
N PHE A 49 1.76 -7.22 -1.23
CA PHE A 49 1.61 -7.43 -2.67
C PHE A 49 1.00 -6.21 -3.37
N ALA A 50 -0.01 -5.59 -2.77
CA ALA A 50 -0.59 -4.34 -3.25
C ALA A 50 0.45 -3.21 -3.26
N GLY A 51 1.26 -3.10 -2.19
CA GLY A 51 2.38 -2.15 -2.13
C GLY A 51 3.39 -2.35 -3.26
N LEU A 52 3.80 -3.61 -3.49
CA LEU A 52 4.76 -3.96 -4.53
C LEU A 52 4.19 -3.68 -5.94
N ILE A 53 2.94 -4.05 -6.21
CA ILE A 53 2.28 -3.82 -7.50
C ILE A 53 2.16 -2.32 -7.77
N TRP A 54 1.51 -1.57 -6.89
CA TRP A 54 1.22 -0.15 -7.15
C TRP A 54 2.48 0.70 -7.11
N GLY A 55 3.39 0.42 -6.18
CA GLY A 55 4.71 1.06 -6.15
C GLY A 55 5.54 0.72 -7.40
N GLY A 56 5.55 -0.54 -7.82
CA GLY A 56 6.27 -0.98 -9.01
C GLY A 56 5.72 -0.37 -10.31
N LEU A 57 4.40 -0.34 -10.47
CA LEU A 57 3.71 0.35 -11.58
C LEU A 57 4.07 1.83 -11.61
N TYR A 58 4.09 2.49 -10.45
CA TYR A 58 4.54 3.88 -10.35
C TYR A 58 6.01 4.04 -10.75
N GLY A 59 6.88 3.13 -10.33
CA GLY A 59 8.30 3.12 -10.71
C GLY A 59 8.51 2.96 -12.22
N PHE A 60 7.71 2.11 -12.87
CA PHE A 60 7.70 1.98 -14.33
C PHE A 60 7.17 3.23 -15.03
N TRP A 61 6.11 3.84 -14.49
CA TRP A 61 5.59 5.10 -15.01
C TRP A 61 6.65 6.19 -14.97
N GLN A 62 7.35 6.34 -13.84
CA GLN A 62 8.36 7.39 -13.67
C GLN A 62 9.62 7.21 -14.51
N ALA A 63 9.98 5.97 -14.84
CA ALA A 63 11.24 5.69 -15.51
C ALA A 63 11.21 5.97 -17.02
N ASP A 64 10.07 6.37 -17.60
CA ASP A 64 9.80 6.53 -19.05
C ASP A 64 10.15 5.28 -19.91
N CYS A 65 10.59 4.19 -19.27
CA CYS A 65 10.98 2.93 -19.88
C CYS A 65 10.79 1.78 -18.87
N PHE A 66 10.55 0.56 -19.38
CA PHE A 66 10.48 -0.66 -18.57
C PHE A 66 11.88 -1.07 -18.07
N ASN A 67 12.42 -0.29 -17.14
CA ASN A 67 13.72 -0.53 -16.53
C ASN A 67 13.56 -1.08 -15.11
N TRP A 68 14.30 -2.16 -14.82
CA TRP A 68 14.33 -2.83 -13.52
C TRP A 68 14.69 -1.87 -12.37
N ALA A 69 15.61 -0.93 -12.60
CA ALA A 69 16.00 0.03 -11.58
C ALA A 69 14.85 0.95 -11.15
N GLY A 70 14.02 1.39 -12.11
CA GLY A 70 12.83 2.21 -11.86
C GLY A 70 11.76 1.44 -11.09
N PHE A 71 11.48 0.21 -11.52
CA PHE A 71 10.57 -0.70 -10.81
C PHE A 71 11.02 -0.94 -9.38
N LYS A 72 12.29 -1.25 -9.16
CA LYS A 72 12.83 -1.51 -7.82
C LYS A 72 12.63 -0.32 -6.89
N LYS A 73 12.98 0.90 -7.36
CA LYS A 73 12.79 2.13 -6.58
C LYS A 73 11.31 2.37 -6.26
N GLY A 74 10.42 2.16 -7.23
CA GLY A 74 8.98 2.27 -7.03
C GLY A 74 8.43 1.23 -6.06
N ALA A 75 8.85 -0.02 -6.18
CA ALA A 75 8.45 -1.11 -5.30
C ALA A 75 8.90 -0.88 -3.85
N GLU A 76 10.12 -0.36 -3.64
CA GLU A 76 10.62 0.04 -2.31
C GLU A 76 9.72 1.11 -1.68
N ILE A 77 9.33 2.14 -2.43
CA ILE A 77 8.40 3.17 -1.97
C ILE A 77 7.02 2.57 -1.65
N GLY A 78 6.49 1.72 -2.54
CA GLY A 78 5.19 1.10 -2.36
C GLY A 78 5.12 0.17 -1.14
N ILE A 79 6.18 -0.61 -0.88
CA ILE A 79 6.30 -1.44 0.32
C ILE A 79 6.40 -0.57 1.57
N TYR A 80 7.15 0.54 1.53
CA TYR A 80 7.23 1.48 2.66
C TYR A 80 5.84 2.07 2.99
N VAL A 81 5.11 2.54 1.99
CA VAL A 81 3.75 3.06 2.17
C VAL A 81 2.83 1.98 2.74
N ALA A 82 2.87 0.77 2.17
CA ALA A 82 2.10 -0.36 2.67
C ALA A 82 2.39 -0.63 4.16
N PHE A 83 3.65 -0.66 4.57
CA PHE A 83 4.02 -0.85 5.97
C PHE A 83 3.44 0.22 6.89
N VAL A 84 3.62 1.51 6.54
CA VAL A 84 3.10 2.63 7.33
C VAL A 84 1.57 2.57 7.44
N THR A 85 0.88 2.32 6.34
CA THR A 85 -0.59 2.20 6.32
C THR A 85 -1.07 1.01 7.15
N GLY A 86 -0.41 -0.15 7.03
CA GLY A 86 -0.74 -1.37 7.77
C GLY A 86 -0.55 -1.21 9.28
N VAL A 87 0.57 -0.62 9.71
CA VAL A 87 0.85 -0.30 11.12
C VAL A 87 -0.17 0.70 11.66
N THR A 88 -0.44 1.78 10.92
CA THR A 88 -1.42 2.81 11.33
C THR A 88 -2.80 2.20 11.52
N PHE A 89 -3.24 1.35 10.57
CA PHE A 89 -4.51 0.64 10.68
C PHE A 89 -4.55 -0.29 11.91
N GLY A 90 -3.46 -1.03 12.17
CA GLY A 90 -3.33 -1.90 13.34
C GLY A 90 -3.45 -1.15 14.66
N ILE A 91 -2.79 0.02 14.79
CA ILE A 91 -2.85 0.88 15.97
C ILE A 91 -4.27 1.43 16.17
N ILE A 92 -4.90 1.96 15.12
CA ILE A 92 -6.27 2.48 15.21
C ILE A 92 -7.23 1.38 15.68
N LYS A 93 -7.07 0.17 15.14
CA LYS A 93 -7.89 -0.98 15.52
C LYS A 93 -7.67 -1.38 16.98
N SER A 94 -6.43 -1.44 17.47
CA SER A 94 -6.15 -1.82 18.86
C SER A 94 -6.71 -0.81 19.87
N VAL A 95 -6.63 0.48 19.56
CA VAL A 95 -7.24 1.54 20.38
C VAL A 95 -8.77 1.42 20.40
N ARG A 96 -9.39 1.13 19.26
CA ARG A 96 -10.84 0.94 19.15
C ARG A 96 -11.32 -0.28 19.95
N ASP A 97 -10.61 -1.39 19.86
CA ASP A 97 -10.95 -2.62 20.57
C ASP A 97 -10.79 -2.46 22.10
N THR A 98 -9.85 -1.62 22.56
CA THR A 98 -9.66 -1.30 23.98
C THR A 98 -10.78 -0.41 24.53
N LYS A 99 -11.34 0.49 23.73
CA LYS A 99 -12.44 1.39 24.14
C LYS A 99 -13.80 0.69 24.24
N ASN A 100 -13.99 -0.41 23.51
CA ASN A 100 -15.24 -1.17 23.47
C ASN A 100 -15.28 -2.34 24.48
N ARG A 101 -14.28 -2.44 25.37
CA ARG A 101 -14.16 -3.46 26.41
C ARG A 101 -14.43 -2.85 27.77
#